data_AF-A0A067TMA9-F1
#
_entry.id   AF-A0A067TMA9-F1
#
_cell.length_a   1.000
_cell.length_b   1.000
_cell.length_c   1.000
_cell.angle_alpha   90.00
_cell.angle_beta   90.00
_cell.angle_gamma   90.00
#
_symmetry.space_group_name_H-M   'P 1'
#
loop_
_entity.id
_entity.type
_entity.pdbx_description
1 polymer ?
#
loop_
_entity_poly.entity_id
_entity_poly.type
_entity_poly.pdbx_seq_one_letter_code
_entity_poly.pdbx_strand_id
1 'polypeptide(L)'
;EDHVLITSGPYSIVRHPSYTGLIIAHPGWFLWQFGKRSWVRESGIWNTAIGKIVVMSFGIVIIIGPLYLTLERMSREDRALKMRFGKEWEQ
;
A
#
# COMPACT_ATOMS: atom_id res chain seq x y z
N GLU A 1 7.04 17.72 20.79
CA GLU A 1 5.86 18.60 20.79
C GLU A 1 5.79 19.50 19.55
N ASP A 2 6.69 19.30 18.57
CA ASP A 2 6.83 20.16 17.38
C ASP A 2 6.22 19.54 16.12
N HIS A 3 4.99 19.03 16.22
CA HIS A 3 4.32 18.49 15.04
C HIS A 3 3.79 19.65 14.18
N VAL A 4 4.36 19.82 12.99
CA VAL A 4 3.99 20.83 12.01
C VAL A 4 3.32 20.20 10.80
N LEU A 5 2.38 20.91 10.18
CA LEU A 5 1.75 20.50 8.95
C LEU A 5 2.68 20.77 7.75
N ILE A 6 3.01 19.72 7.00
CA ILE A 6 3.83 19.85 5.77
C ILE A 6 2.92 19.81 4.56
N THR A 7 2.96 20.87 3.76
CA THR A 7 2.20 21.01 2.50
C THR A 7 3.10 21.13 1.27
N SER A 8 4.42 20.97 1.43
CA SER A 8 5.40 21.04 0.36
C SER A 8 5.74 19.67 -0.24
N GLY A 9 6.35 19.66 -1.43
CA GLY A 9 6.77 18.42 -2.10
C GLY A 9 5.57 17.54 -2.48
N PRO A 10 5.64 16.21 -2.33
CA PRO A 10 4.54 15.31 -2.67
C PRO A 10 3.22 15.61 -1.93
N TYR A 11 3.29 16.21 -0.74
CA TYR A 11 2.12 16.61 0.05
C TYR A 11 1.34 17.77 -0.59
N SER A 12 1.94 18.51 -1.53
CA SER A 12 1.22 19.55 -2.29
C SER A 12 0.31 18.99 -3.39
N ILE A 13 0.48 17.70 -3.73
CA ILE A 13 -0.28 17.03 -4.79
C ILE A 13 -1.36 16.13 -4.19
N VAL A 14 -1.00 15.33 -3.18
CA VAL A 14 -1.90 14.41 -2.49
C VAL A 14 -1.65 14.46 -0.98
N ARG A 15 -2.72 14.33 -0.18
CA ARG A 15 -2.64 14.38 1.31
C ARG A 15 -1.79 13.27 1.91
N HIS A 16 -1.76 12.11 1.26
CA HIS A 16 -1.05 10.93 1.75
C HIS A 16 -0.15 10.30 0.67
N PRO A 17 0.96 10.96 0.30
CA PRO A 17 1.83 10.50 -0.77
C PRO A 17 2.39 9.09 -0.51
N SER A 18 2.70 8.76 0.75
CA SER A 18 3.16 7.42 1.14
C SER A 18 2.11 6.34 0.92
N TYR A 19 0.82 6.63 1.18
CA TYR A 19 -0.26 5.66 0.93
C TYR A 19 -0.51 5.50 -0.56
N THR A 20 -0.40 6.57 -1.35
CA THR A 20 -0.41 6.47 -2.82
C THR A 20 0.73 5.57 -3.32
N GLY A 21 1.95 5.76 -2.82
CA GLY A 21 3.09 4.90 -3.15
C GLY A 21 2.86 3.44 -2.76
N LEU A 22 2.28 3.19 -1.58
CA LEU A 22 1.93 1.86 -1.12
C LEU A 22 0.90 1.20 -2.05
N ILE A 23 -0.17 1.92 -2.44
CA ILE A 23 -1.18 1.41 -3.38
C ILE A 23 -0.54 1.04 -4.72
N ILE A 24 0.37 1.87 -5.25
CA ILE A 24 1.09 1.61 -6.50
C ILE A 24 2.07 0.43 -6.38
N ALA A 25 2.65 0.19 -5.20
CA ALA A 25 3.58 -0.92 -4.98
C ALA A 25 2.91 -2.30 -5.13
N HIS A 26 1.60 -2.42 -4.87
CA HIS A 26 0.86 -3.68 -4.97
C HIS A 26 0.87 -4.30 -6.38
N PRO A 27 0.46 -3.60 -7.46
CA PRO A 27 0.60 -4.13 -8.81
C PRO A 27 2.08 -4.36 -9.20
N GLY A 28 3.00 -3.53 -8.73
CA GLY A 28 4.45 -3.73 -8.94
C GLY A 28 4.94 -5.07 -8.38
N TRP A 29 4.46 -5.45 -7.19
CA TRP A 29 4.78 -6.75 -6.58
C TRP A 29 4.27 -7.92 -7.45
N PHE A 30 3.06 -7.84 -8.01
CA PHE A 30 2.57 -8.86 -8.94
C PHE A 30 3.44 -8.97 -10.19
N LEU A 31 3.78 -7.83 -10.81
CA LEU A 31 4.64 -7.82 -11.99
C LEU A 31 6.00 -8.45 -11.70
N TRP A 32 6.56 -8.19 -10.51
CA TRP A 32 7.83 -8.77 -10.09
C TRP A 32 7.74 -10.28 -9.86
N GLN A 33 6.70 -10.74 -9.17
CA GLN A 33 6.54 -12.16 -8.83
C GLN A 33 6.09 -13.03 -10.01
N PHE A 34 5.36 -12.48 -10.98
CA PHE A 34 4.81 -13.26 -12.11
C PHE A 34 5.49 -12.99 -13.45
N GLY A 35 6.46 -12.07 -13.47
CA GLY A 35 7.29 -11.77 -14.64
C GLY A 35 8.06 -12.97 -15.16
N LYS A 36 8.48 -12.90 -16.43
CA LYS A 36 9.36 -13.91 -17.03
C LYS A 36 10.67 -13.96 -16.23
N ARG A 37 11.14 -15.15 -15.88
CA ARG A 37 12.32 -15.37 -15.00
C ARG A 37 12.13 -14.99 -13.53
N SER A 38 10.88 -14.79 -13.08
CA SER A 38 10.62 -14.63 -11.65
C SER A 38 10.82 -15.94 -10.90
N TRP A 39 11.08 -15.85 -9.59
CA TRP A 39 11.24 -17.04 -8.76
C TRP A 39 10.00 -17.95 -8.77
N VAL A 40 8.78 -17.38 -8.79
CA VAL A 40 7.53 -18.17 -8.87
C VAL A 40 7.48 -19.00 -10.16
N ARG A 41 7.98 -18.45 -11.28
CA ARG A 41 8.02 -19.14 -12.58
C ARG A 41 9.14 -20.17 -12.65
N GLU A 42 10.32 -19.86 -12.11
CA GLU A 42 11.53 -20.68 -12.24
C GLU A 42 11.65 -21.79 -11.17
N SER A 43 11.08 -21.59 -9.97
CA SER A 43 11.16 -22.57 -8.87
C SER A 43 10.36 -23.85 -9.10
N GLY A 44 9.53 -23.90 -10.14
CA GLY A 44 8.63 -25.02 -10.41
C GLY A 44 7.40 -25.08 -9.49
N ILE A 45 7.30 -24.22 -8.46
CA ILE A 45 6.14 -24.19 -7.55
C ILE A 45 4.83 -23.98 -8.31
N TRP A 46 4.87 -23.12 -9.34
CA TRP A 46 3.73 -22.81 -10.20
C TRP A 46 3.28 -23.98 -11.08
N ASN A 47 4.07 -25.04 -11.22
CA ASN A 47 3.70 -26.23 -11.99
C ASN A 47 2.80 -27.19 -11.20
N THR A 48 2.69 -27.00 -9.88
CA THR A 48 1.89 -27.86 -8.99
C THR A 48 0.59 -27.17 -8.59
N ALA A 49 -0.49 -27.94 -8.40
CA ALA A 49 -1.77 -27.40 -7.94
C ALA A 49 -1.65 -26.78 -6.53
N ILE A 50 -0.94 -27.46 -5.62
CA ILE A 50 -0.70 -26.97 -4.25
C ILE A 50 0.11 -25.67 -4.28
N GLY A 51 1.18 -25.61 -5.08
CA GLY A 51 2.01 -24.42 -5.18
C GLY A 51 1.25 -23.21 -5.73
N LYS A 52 0.36 -23.40 -6.70
CA LYS A 52 -0.54 -22.33 -7.16
C LYS A 52 -1.44 -21.82 -6.03
N ILE A 53 -2.04 -22.72 -5.24
CA ILE A 53 -2.90 -22.34 -4.12
C ILE A 53 -2.11 -21.52 -3.09
N VAL A 54 -0.91 -21.98 -2.72
CA VAL A 54 -0.05 -21.29 -1.74
C VAL A 54 0.40 -19.91 -2.23
N VAL A 55 0.85 -19.79 -3.49
CA VAL A 55 1.29 -18.51 -4.05
C VAL A 55 0.12 -17.53 -4.15
N MET A 56 -1.05 -18.00 -4.60
CA MET A 56 -2.24 -17.14 -4.72
C MET A 56 -2.76 -16.72 -3.34
N SER A 57 -2.83 -17.62 -2.36
CA SER A 57 -3.27 -17.28 -1.01
C SER A 57 -2.31 -16.31 -0.32
N PHE A 58 -1.00 -16.52 -0.46
CA PHE A 58 0.02 -15.59 0.02
C PHE A 58 -0.14 -14.21 -0.62
N GLY A 59 -0.28 -14.15 -1.94
CA GLY A 59 -0.53 -12.90 -2.67
C GLY A 59 -1.80 -12.18 -2.19
N ILE A 60 -2.89 -12.91 -2.00
CA ILE A 60 -4.15 -12.34 -1.48
C ILE A 60 -3.97 -11.74 -0.09
N VAL A 61 -3.33 -12.47 0.84
CA VAL A 61 -3.11 -12.01 2.22
C VAL A 61 -2.23 -10.76 2.25
N ILE A 62 -1.14 -10.76 1.48
CA ILE A 62 -0.19 -9.63 1.41
C ILE A 62 -0.82 -8.38 0.80
N ILE A 63 -1.92 -8.50 0.06
CA ILE A 63 -2.52 -7.38 -0.66
C ILE A 63 -3.77 -6.88 0.05
N ILE A 64 -4.71 -7.77 0.38
CA ILE A 64 -5.99 -7.37 0.97
C ILE A 64 -5.78 -6.79 2.36
N GLY A 65 -4.93 -7.42 3.19
CA GLY A 65 -4.69 -6.98 4.57
C GLY A 65 -4.15 -5.55 4.62
N PRO A 66 -3.00 -5.27 3.98
CA PRO A 66 -2.42 -3.92 3.95
C PRO A 66 -3.31 -2.89 3.27
N LEU A 67 -4.02 -3.22 2.18
CA LEU A 67 -4.94 -2.28 1.54
C LEU A 67 -6.08 -1.90 2.48
N TYR A 68 -6.75 -2.88 3.10
CA TYR A 68 -7.84 -2.62 4.04
C TYR A 68 -7.39 -1.75 5.21
N LEU A 69 -6.28 -2.14 5.85
CA LEU A 69 -5.70 -1.39 6.97
C LEU A 69 -5.32 0.02 6.55
N THR A 70 -4.73 0.20 5.38
CA THR A 70 -4.31 1.52 4.88
C THR A 70 -5.50 2.43 4.64
N LEU A 71 -6.56 1.92 4.00
CA LEU A 71 -7.78 2.69 3.73
C LEU A 71 -8.48 3.13 5.02
N GLU A 72 -8.63 2.23 6.00
CA GLU A 72 -9.22 2.56 7.30
C GLU A 72 -8.35 3.59 8.05
N ARG A 73 -7.03 3.37 8.02
CA ARG A 73 -6.06 4.19 8.74
C ARG A 73 -5.99 5.61 8.18
N MET A 74 -6.11 5.80 6.87
CA MET A 74 -6.24 7.13 6.25
C MET A 74 -7.37 7.95 6.86
N SER A 75 -8.55 7.35 7.01
CA SER A 75 -9.72 8.06 7.55
C SER A 75 -9.55 8.40 9.03
N ARG A 76 -8.83 7.57 9.79
CA ARG A 76 -8.52 7.84 11.20
C ARG A 76 -7.45 8.92 11.34
N GLU A 77 -6.45 8.90 10.49
CA GLU A 77 -5.35 9.87 10.46
C GLU A 77 -5.83 11.26 10.03
N ASP A 78 -6.62 11.36 8.96
CA ASP A 78 -7.21 12.63 8.50
C ASP A 78 -8.07 13.28 9.61
N ARG A 79 -8.86 12.47 10.33
CA ARG A 79 -9.60 12.95 11.51
C ARG A 79 -8.69 13.45 12.63
N ALA A 80 -7.61 12.73 12.93
CA ALA A 80 -6.65 13.13 13.97
C ALA A 80 -5.92 14.43 13.59
N LEU A 81 -5.50 14.57 12.33
CA LEU A 81 -4.87 15.78 11.80
C LEU A 81 -5.83 16.96 11.80
N LYS A 82 -7.10 16.74 11.39
CA LYS A 82 -8.15 17.76 11.48
C LYS A 82 -8.39 18.24 12.91
N MET A 83 -8.41 17.32 13.89
CA MET A 83 -8.56 17.69 15.30
C MET A 83 -7.36 18.49 15.83
N ARG A 84 -6.15 18.24 15.31
CA ARG A 84 -4.92 18.92 15.76
C ARG A 84 -4.71 20.28 15.09
N PHE A 85 -4.92 20.37 13.79
CA PHE A 85 -4.56 21.54 12.97
C PHE A 85 -5.79 22.39 12.55
N GLY A 86 -7.01 21.88 12.73
CA GLY A 86 -8.24 22.64 12.51
C GLY A 86 -8.34 23.19 11.09
N LYS A 87 -8.41 24.53 10.97
CA LYS A 87 -8.57 25.23 9.69
C LYS A 87 -7.38 25.06 8.75
N GLU A 88 -6.17 24.88 9.28
CA GLU A 88 -4.97 24.66 8.45
C GLU A 88 -5.03 23.33 7.68
N TRP A 89 -5.81 22.35 8.18
CA TRP A 89 -6.01 21.06 7.50
C TRP A 89 -7.12 21.10 6.43
N GLU A 90 -8.03 22.07 6.51
CA GLU A 90 -9.14 22.21 5.56
C GLU A 90 -8.75 23.00 4.31
N GLN A 91 -7.73 23.85 4.41
CA GLN A 91 -7.12 24.58 3.30
C GLN A 91 -6.31 23.65 2.38
#